data_AF-A0A098DTS4-F1
#
_entry.id   AF-A0A098DTS4-F1
#
_cell.length_a   1.000
_cell.length_b   1.000
_cell.length_c   1.000
_cell.angle_alpha   90.00
_cell.angle_beta   90.00
_cell.angle_gamma   90.00
#
_symmetry.space_group_name_H-M   'P 1'
#
loop_
_entity.id
_entity.type
_entity.pdbx_description
1 polymer ?
#
loop_
_entity_poly.entity_id
_entity_poly.type
_entity_poly.pdbx_seq_one_letter_code
_entity_poly.pdbx_strand_id
1 'polypeptide(L)'
;MYTAPGILTLTGSNRMTLTFIIDDVHFTLTGNINPAMPPFKANQVILTYNNVHELSSTVSFEGQIGPNNFKLNLENGVTAEGYLDFPISPASRISGSGTWSQN
;
A
#
# COMPACT_ATOMS: atom_id res chain seq x y z
N MET A 1 7.53 4.47 16.51
CA MET A 1 6.70 3.62 15.66
C MET A 1 5.26 4.09 15.82
N TYR A 2 4.67 4.56 14.73
CA TYR A 2 3.33 5.12 14.65
C TYR A 2 2.51 4.30 13.64
N THR A 3 1.19 4.37 13.76
CA THR A 3 0.29 3.69 12.85
C THR A 3 -0.80 4.62 12.34
N ALA A 4 -1.19 4.47 11.08
CA ALA A 4 -2.28 5.24 10.48
C ALA A 4 -3.25 4.32 9.73
N PRO A 5 -4.57 4.48 9.92
CA PRO A 5 -5.56 3.76 9.14
C PRO A 5 -5.60 4.30 7.70
N GLY A 6 -5.95 3.44 6.77
CA GLY A 6 -6.09 3.83 5.38
C GLY A 6 -6.79 2.79 4.52
N ILE A 7 -6.73 3.05 3.23
CA ILE A 7 -7.32 2.20 2.20
C ILE A 7 -6.28 1.89 1.12
N LEU A 8 -6.42 0.74 0.48
CA LEU A 8 -5.68 0.37 -0.72
C LEU A 8 -6.67 0.09 -1.85
N THR A 9 -6.39 0.65 -3.02
CA THR A 9 -7.08 0.31 -4.26
C THR A 9 -6.07 -0.02 -5.35
N LEU A 10 -6.25 -1.17 -6.02
CA LEU A 10 -5.59 -1.48 -7.27
C LEU A 10 -6.60 -1.29 -8.41
N THR A 11 -6.29 -0.38 -9.33
CA THR A 11 -7.09 -0.17 -10.56
C THR A 11 -6.48 -0.95 -11.72
N GLY A 12 -7.28 -1.28 -12.74
CA GLY A 12 -7.02 -2.31 -13.79
C GLY A 12 -5.85 -2.09 -14.76
N SER A 13 -4.80 -1.39 -14.33
CA SER A 13 -3.60 -1.08 -15.10
C SER A 13 -2.33 -1.18 -14.22
N ASN A 14 -2.30 -2.09 -13.25
CA ASN A 14 -1.24 -2.27 -12.24
C ASN A 14 -1.01 -1.08 -11.32
N ARG A 15 -1.88 -0.08 -11.36
CA ARG A 15 -1.74 1.14 -10.59
C ARG A 15 -2.35 0.94 -9.22
N MET A 16 -1.49 0.86 -8.22
CA MET A 16 -1.82 0.78 -6.82
C MET A 16 -1.84 2.19 -6.21
N THR A 17 -2.87 2.46 -5.42
CA THR A 17 -3.02 3.67 -4.63
C THR A 17 -3.29 3.28 -3.20
N LEU A 18 -2.44 3.71 -2.27
CA LEU A 18 -2.74 3.69 -0.84
C LEU A 18 -2.99 5.10 -0.35
N THR A 19 -4.00 5.28 0.49
CA THR A 19 -4.35 6.57 1.08
C THR A 19 -4.49 6.43 2.58
N PHE A 20 -3.83 7.33 3.31
CA PHE A 20 -3.81 7.39 4.77
C PHE A 20 -4.10 8.81 5.24
N ILE A 21 -4.70 8.94 6.41
CA ILE A 21 -4.93 10.23 7.08
C ILE A 21 -4.07 10.26 8.34
N ILE A 22 -3.15 11.22 8.43
CA ILE A 22 -2.24 11.42 9.56
C ILE A 22 -2.33 12.88 9.95
N ASP A 23 -2.73 13.18 11.19
CA ASP A 23 -2.90 14.54 11.70
C ASP A 23 -3.69 15.46 10.74
N ASP A 24 -4.82 14.95 10.24
CA ASP A 24 -5.71 15.60 9.25
C ASP A 24 -5.12 15.85 7.84
N VAL A 25 -3.91 15.37 7.56
CA VAL A 25 -3.25 15.45 6.25
C VAL A 25 -3.40 14.14 5.47
N HIS A 26 -3.68 14.22 4.18
CA HIS A 26 -3.83 13.05 3.31
C HIS A 26 -2.49 12.65 2.71
N PHE A 27 -2.01 11.46 3.08
CA PHE A 27 -0.82 10.84 2.49
C PHE A 27 -1.24 9.80 1.47
N THR A 28 -0.85 9.99 0.22
CA THR A 28 -1.18 9.06 -0.86
C THR A 28 0.09 8.50 -1.50
N LEU A 29 0.25 7.18 -1.45
CA LEU A 29 1.27 6.45 -2.22
C LEU A 29 0.65 5.95 -3.52
N THR A 30 1.13 6.45 -4.65
CA THR A 30 0.72 5.94 -5.96
C THR A 30 1.90 5.25 -6.63
N GLY A 31 1.71 4.02 -7.09
CA GLY A 31 2.78 3.24 -7.70
C GLY A 31 2.28 2.18 -8.66
N ASN A 32 3.22 1.55 -9.37
CA ASN A 32 2.94 0.40 -10.23
C ASN A 32 3.39 -0.88 -9.55
N ILE A 33 2.63 -1.96 -9.73
CA ILE A 33 2.99 -3.31 -9.27
C ILE A 33 3.42 -4.22 -10.42
N ASN A 34 4.24 -5.21 -10.11
CA ASN A 34 4.63 -6.30 -10.99
C ASN A 34 4.69 -7.61 -10.20
N PRO A 35 4.09 -8.72 -10.66
CA PRO A 35 3.28 -8.86 -11.88
C PRO A 35 1.95 -8.10 -11.83
N ALA A 36 1.32 -7.97 -12.99
CA ALA A 36 -0.04 -7.45 -13.12
C ALA A 36 -1.04 -8.30 -12.34
N MET A 37 -2.03 -7.66 -11.70
CA MET A 37 -3.09 -8.33 -10.94
C MET A 37 -4.47 -7.76 -11.31
N PRO A 38 -5.55 -8.55 -11.18
CA PRO A 38 -6.92 -8.04 -11.29
C PRO A 38 -7.19 -6.92 -10.27
N PRO A 39 -8.08 -5.97 -10.57
CA PRO A 39 -8.46 -4.91 -9.63
C PRO A 39 -8.95 -5.46 -8.30
N PHE A 40 -8.56 -4.82 -7.20
CA PHE A 40 -9.03 -5.17 -5.86
C PHE A 40 -8.96 -3.97 -4.92
N LYS A 41 -9.57 -4.14 -3.74
CA LYS A 41 -9.63 -3.11 -2.70
C LYS A 41 -9.42 -3.72 -1.31
N ALA A 42 -8.88 -2.92 -0.41
CA ALA A 42 -8.83 -3.17 1.03
C ALA A 42 -9.24 -1.88 1.75
N ASN A 43 -10.36 -1.90 2.47
CA ASN A 43 -10.81 -0.74 3.26
C ASN A 43 -10.21 -0.67 4.67
N GLN A 44 -9.49 -1.72 5.09
CA GLN A 44 -8.89 -1.82 6.42
C GLN A 44 -7.39 -2.03 6.27
N VAL A 45 -6.67 -0.94 6.01
CA VAL A 45 -5.21 -0.92 5.94
C VAL A 45 -4.63 -0.22 7.15
N ILE A 46 -3.53 -0.75 7.67
CA ILE A 46 -2.70 -0.14 8.69
C ILE A 46 -1.34 0.16 8.06
N LEU A 47 -1.01 1.45 7.98
CA LEU A 47 0.35 1.91 7.73
C LEU A 47 1.12 1.89 9.04
N THR A 48 2.36 1.43 8.99
CA THR A 48 3.32 1.52 10.10
C THR A 48 4.55 2.28 9.63
N TYR A 49 4.92 3.32 10.35
CA TYR A 49 6.04 4.20 10.00
C TYR A 49 6.74 4.71 11.28
N ASN A 50 7.96 5.22 11.15
CA ASN A 50 8.69 5.80 12.28
C ASN A 50 8.67 7.33 12.26
N ASN A 51 8.71 7.92 11.07
CA ASN A 51 8.74 9.36 10.88
C ASN A 51 7.94 9.75 9.64
N VAL A 52 7.14 10.82 9.73
CA VAL A 52 6.34 11.36 8.62
C VAL A 52 7.21 11.74 7.41
N HIS A 53 8.49 12.08 7.61
CA HIS A 53 9.44 12.34 6.53
C HIS A 53 9.66 11.11 5.61
N GLU A 54 9.43 9.90 6.10
CA GLU A 54 9.48 8.66 5.30
C GLU A 54 8.36 8.60 4.25
N LEU A 55 7.31 9.42 4.41
CA LEU A 55 6.11 9.50 3.56
C LEU A 55 6.15 10.69 2.60
N SER A 56 7.32 10.97 2.01
CA SER A 56 7.53 12.14 1.15
C SER A 56 8.32 11.86 -0.14
N SER A 57 8.89 10.67 -0.30
CA SER A 57 9.77 10.32 -1.42
C SER A 57 9.17 9.26 -2.35
N THR A 58 9.88 9.01 -3.46
CA THR A 58 9.68 7.78 -4.23
C THR A 58 10.37 6.62 -3.53
N VAL A 59 9.67 5.50 -3.42
CA VAL A 59 10.12 4.35 -2.64
C VAL A 59 9.76 3.05 -3.36
N SER A 60 10.69 2.10 -3.34
CA SER A 60 10.46 0.74 -3.81
C SER A 60 9.72 -0.05 -2.73
N PHE A 61 8.93 -1.03 -3.14
CA PHE A 61 8.26 -1.95 -2.21
C PHE A 61 8.21 -3.37 -2.76
N GLU A 62 8.10 -4.31 -1.85
CA GLU A 62 7.80 -5.71 -2.12
C GLU A 62 6.70 -6.20 -1.18
N GLY A 63 5.97 -7.23 -1.58
CA GLY A 63 4.88 -7.71 -0.78
C GLY A 63 4.19 -8.96 -1.28
N GLN A 64 3.16 -9.35 -0.54
CA GLN A 64 2.28 -10.46 -0.87
C GLN A 64 0.84 -9.98 -0.80
N ILE A 65 0.02 -10.43 -1.75
CA ILE A 65 -1.41 -10.15 -1.83
C ILE A 65 -2.17 -11.46 -1.94
N GLY A 66 -3.14 -11.66 -1.05
CA GLY A 66 -4.01 -12.82 -1.01
C GLY A 66 -3.54 -13.95 -0.06
N PRO A 67 -4.45 -14.89 0.30
CA PRO A 67 -5.83 -14.93 -0.13
C PRO A 67 -6.73 -13.88 0.52
N ASN A 68 -6.57 -13.61 1.81
CA ASN A 68 -7.50 -12.74 2.56
C ASN A 68 -6.89 -11.40 2.98
N ASN A 69 -5.57 -11.28 2.90
CA ASN A 69 -4.83 -10.12 3.38
C ASN A 69 -3.75 -9.73 2.39
N PHE A 70 -3.12 -8.61 2.66
CA PHE A 70 -1.90 -8.23 1.97
C PHE A 70 -0.91 -7.66 2.97
N LYS A 71 0.37 -7.67 2.56
CA LYS A 71 1.45 -7.00 3.26
C LYS A 71 2.43 -6.44 2.26
N LEU A 72 2.77 -5.17 2.42
CA LEU A 72 3.80 -4.45 1.68
C LEU A 72 4.90 -4.02 2.67
N ASN A 73 6.14 -4.24 2.28
CA ASN A 73 7.33 -3.70 2.93
C ASN A 73 7.96 -2.70 1.97
N LEU A 74 8.04 -1.44 2.37
CA LEU A 74 8.74 -0.40 1.63
C LEU A 74 10.21 -0.42 2.04
N GLU A 75 11.09 -0.06 1.10
CA GLU A 75 12.55 -0.09 1.27
C GLU A 75 13.04 0.81 2.42
N ASN A 76 12.29 1.88 2.74
CA ASN A 76 12.58 2.79 3.83
C ASN A 76 12.07 2.31 5.20
N GLY A 77 11.62 1.06 5.33
CA GLY A 77 11.18 0.45 6.58
C GLY A 77 9.70 0.69 6.92
N VAL A 78 8.98 1.46 6.12
CA VAL A 78 7.53 1.62 6.24
C VAL A 78 6.84 0.31 5.81
N THR A 79 5.78 -0.09 6.52
CA THR A 79 4.98 -1.25 6.13
C THR A 79 3.51 -0.88 6.00
N ALA A 80 2.81 -1.54 5.08
CA ALA A 80 1.36 -1.42 4.94
C ALA A 80 0.76 -2.82 4.87
N GLU A 81 -0.18 -3.11 5.76
CA GLU A 81 -0.87 -4.41 5.80
C GLU A 81 -2.35 -4.24 6.09
N GLY A 82 -3.15 -5.20 5.65
CA GLY A 82 -4.60 -5.09 5.78
C GLY A 82 -5.35 -6.29 5.22
N TYR A 83 -6.67 -6.26 5.39
CA TYR A 83 -7.57 -7.29 4.86
C TYR A 83 -8.14 -6.86 3.52
N LEU A 84 -8.14 -7.79 2.57
CA LEU A 84 -8.77 -7.59 1.27
C LEU A 84 -10.30 -7.65 1.44
N ASP A 85 -11.02 -6.77 0.75
CA ASP A 85 -12.48 -6.77 0.77
C ASP A 85 -13.04 -8.07 0.15
N PHE A 86 -12.31 -8.63 -0.81
CA PHE A 86 -12.59 -9.92 -1.45
C PHE A 86 -11.30 -10.74 -1.58
N PRO A 87 -11.38 -12.06 -1.41
CA PRO A 87 -10.19 -12.89 -1.47
C PRO A 87 -9.59 -12.97 -2.88
N ILE A 88 -8.26 -12.98 -2.96
CA ILE A 88 -7.51 -13.12 -4.22
C ILE A 88 -6.69 -14.41 -4.17
N SER A 89 -7.10 -15.40 -4.95
CA SER A 89 -6.44 -16.71 -5.01
C SER A 89 -5.97 -17.02 -6.44
N PRO A 90 -4.73 -17.50 -6.63
CA PRO A 90 -3.73 -17.76 -5.61
C PRO A 90 -3.11 -16.47 -5.06
N ALA A 91 -2.53 -16.56 -3.85
CA ALA A 91 -1.72 -15.49 -3.32
C ALA A 91 -0.55 -15.18 -4.26
N SER A 92 -0.28 -13.90 -4.50
CA SER A 92 0.73 -13.44 -5.44
C SER A 92 1.77 -12.59 -4.71
N ARG A 93 3.05 -12.82 -5.00
CA ARG A 93 4.12 -11.89 -4.62
C ARG A 93 4.23 -10.80 -5.65
N ILE A 94 4.37 -9.57 -5.19
CA ILE A 94 4.50 -8.38 -6.03
C ILE A 94 5.68 -7.54 -5.59
N SER A 95 6.22 -6.78 -6.52
CA SER A 95 7.16 -5.70 -6.27
C SER A 95 6.81 -4.49 -7.13
N GLY A 96 7.34 -3.34 -6.77
CA GLY A 96 7.06 -2.10 -7.48
C GLY A 96 7.74 -0.90 -6.88
N SER A 97 7.38 0.26 -7.41
CA SER A 97 7.77 1.55 -6.87
C SER A 97 6.58 2.50 -6.88
N GLY A 98 6.54 3.38 -5.89
CA GLY A 98 5.50 4.39 -5.77
C GLY A 98 6.04 5.70 -5.23
N THR A 99 5.31 6.77 -5.46
CA THR A 99 5.65 8.11 -5.02
C THR A 99 4.60 8.58 -4.01
N TRP A 100 5.07 9.06 -2.86
CA TRP A 100 4.23 9.71 -1.88
C TRP A 100 3.83 11.12 -2.33
N SER A 101 2.61 11.51 -2.01
CA SER A 101 2.07 12.86 -2.16
C SER A 101 1.28 13.24 -0.92
N GLN A 102 1.28 14.52 -0.60
CA GLN A 102 0.63 15.10 0.59
C GLN A 102 -0.36 16.17 0.12
N ASN A 103 -1.60 16.09 0.60
CA ASN A 103 -2.65 17.08 0.33
C ASN A 103 -3.37 17.50 1.61
#